data_AF-A0A8S2V1E1-F1
#
_entry.id   AF-A0A8S2V1E1-F1
#
_cell.length_a   1.000
_cell.length_b   1.000
_cell.length_c   1.000
_cell.angle_alpha   90.00
_cell.angle_beta   90.00
_cell.angle_gamma   90.00
#
_symmetry.space_group_name_H-M   'P 1'
#
loop_
_entity.id
_entity.type
_entity.pdbx_description
1 polymer ?
#
loop_
_entity_poly.entity_id
_entity_poly.type
_entity_poly.pdbx_seq_one_letter_code
_entity_poly.pdbx_strand_id
1 'polypeptide(L)'
;MLDGGRRRIDELKVGDKIWSLADNGRYFVEDEMILMMHAERHSLDVFYSFETVEGDSVSLTGSHNIVVVVAGETQPIFLRASKVTLKHRLVMFNRTIGLRNIMVSRRIGFYSPLTLTGYLLVNGISTSVYAD
;
A
#
# COMPACT_ATOMS: atom_id res chain seq x y z
N MET A 1 6.58 -8.10 -7.91
CA MET A 1 7.32 -7.89 -9.17
C MET A 1 6.57 -8.60 -10.30
N LEU A 2 6.74 -8.21 -11.57
CA LEU A 2 6.02 -8.86 -12.69
C LEU A 2 6.40 -10.33 -12.87
N ASP A 3 7.65 -10.69 -12.58
CA ASP A 3 8.17 -12.06 -12.61
C ASP A 3 7.60 -12.97 -11.49
N GLY A 4 6.64 -12.49 -10.70
CA GLY A 4 6.08 -13.18 -9.53
C GLY A 4 6.96 -13.11 -8.28
N GLY A 5 8.16 -12.52 -8.39
CA GLY A 5 9.09 -12.32 -7.29
C GLY A 5 8.63 -11.26 -6.30
N ARG A 6 9.29 -11.27 -5.14
CA ARG A 6 9.15 -10.26 -4.08
C ARG A 6 10.50 -9.59 -3.86
N ARG A 7 10.44 -8.30 -3.55
CA ARG A 7 11.63 -7.47 -3.29
C ARG A 7 11.31 -6.56 -2.12
N ARG A 8 12.30 -6.26 -1.28
CA ARG A 8 12.11 -5.28 -0.22
C ARG A 8 12.00 -3.89 -0.83
N ILE A 9 11.22 -3.02 -0.21
CA ILE A 9 10.97 -1.67 -0.75
C ILE A 9 12.26 -0.85 -0.89
N ASP A 10 13.25 -1.09 -0.02
CA ASP A 10 14.56 -0.44 -0.01
C ASP A 10 15.55 -1.00 -1.05
N GLU A 11 15.18 -2.07 -1.74
CA GLU A 11 15.95 -2.69 -2.82
C GLU A 11 15.36 -2.41 -4.21
N LEU A 12 14.22 -1.71 -4.27
CA LEU A 12 13.59 -1.29 -5.52
C LEU A 12 14.49 -0.31 -6.28
N LYS A 13 14.59 -0.51 -7.59
CA LYS A 13 15.38 0.32 -8.50
C LYS A 13 14.49 0.93 -9.58
N VAL A 14 14.92 2.07 -10.09
CA VAL A 14 14.31 2.68 -11.29
C VAL A 14 14.36 1.67 -12.43
N GLY A 15 13.23 1.50 -13.12
CA GLY A 15 13.07 0.50 -14.17
C GLY A 15 12.53 -0.85 -13.70
N ASP A 16 12.46 -1.10 -12.38
CA ASP A 16 11.89 -2.34 -11.86
C ASP A 16 10.41 -2.46 -12.29
N LYS A 17 10.10 -3.58 -12.96
CA LYS A 17 8.75 -3.89 -13.44
C LYS A 17 7.91 -4.55 -12.35
N ILE A 18 6.72 -4.01 -12.12
CA ILE A 18 5.85 -4.37 -11.01
C ILE A 18 4.39 -4.54 -11.45
N TRP A 19 3.63 -5.22 -10.60
CA TRP A 19 2.17 -5.20 -10.65
C TRP A 19 1.66 -3.99 -9.86
N SER A 20 0.78 -3.21 -10.47
CA SER A 20 0.14 -2.06 -9.83
C SER A 20 -1.37 -2.05 -10.06
N LEU A 21 -2.09 -1.31 -9.24
CA LEU A 21 -3.52 -1.06 -9.42
C LEU A 21 -3.70 -0.04 -10.55
N ALA A 22 -4.67 -0.27 -11.45
CA ALA A 22 -5.04 0.70 -12.47
C ALA A 22 -5.79 1.90 -11.83
N ASP A 23 -5.84 3.02 -12.54
CA ASP A 23 -6.45 4.28 -12.06
C ASP A 23 -7.91 4.14 -11.61
N ASN A 24 -8.65 3.15 -12.15
CA ASN A 24 -10.03 2.87 -11.76
C ASN A 24 -10.16 2.09 -10.43
N GLY A 25 -9.05 1.68 -9.83
CA GLY A 25 -8.99 0.98 -8.57
C GLY A 25 -9.48 -0.48 -8.60
N ARG A 26 -9.66 -1.08 -9.79
CA ARG A 26 -10.32 -2.39 -9.95
C ARG A 26 -9.48 -3.48 -10.57
N TYR A 27 -8.61 -3.13 -11.53
CA TYR A 27 -7.78 -4.10 -12.24
C TYR A 27 -6.31 -3.85 -11.94
N PHE A 28 -5.50 -4.89 -12.14
CA PHE A 28 -4.06 -4.80 -12.01
C PHE A 28 -3.40 -4.73 -13.38
N VAL A 29 -2.41 -3.86 -13.52
CA VAL A 29 -1.67 -3.60 -14.74
C VAL A 29 -0.17 -3.70 -14.49
N GLU A 30 0.57 -3.91 -15.56
CA GLU A 30 2.02 -3.71 -15.55
C GLU A 30 2.33 -2.23 -15.35
N ASP A 31 3.30 -1.97 -14.47
CA ASP A 31 3.82 -0.65 -14.15
C ASP A 31 5.33 -0.74 -13.87
N GLU A 32 5.95 0.41 -13.66
CA GLU A 32 7.38 0.57 -13.47
C GLU A 32 7.68 1.51 -12.30
N MET A 33 8.72 1.20 -11.54
CA MET A 33 9.29 2.13 -10.57
C MET A 33 10.04 3.25 -11.29
N ILE A 34 9.60 4.49 -11.09
CA ILE A 34 10.17 5.69 -11.74
C ILE A 34 11.22 6.34 -10.86
N LEU A 35 10.94 6.48 -9.56
CA LEU A 35 11.74 7.27 -8.63
C LEU A 35 11.47 6.82 -7.18
N MET A 36 12.44 7.00 -6.29
CA MET A 36 12.23 6.95 -4.84
C MET A 36 12.07 8.39 -4.33
N MET A 37 10.86 8.84 -4.02
CA MET A 37 10.59 10.23 -3.58
C MET A 37 11.16 10.49 -2.20
N HIS A 38 10.95 9.55 -1.27
CA HIS A 38 11.48 9.62 0.09
C HIS A 38 12.13 8.28 0.48
N ALA A 39 13.25 8.37 1.18
CA ALA A 39 13.97 7.23 1.73
C ALA A 39 14.62 7.63 3.07
N GLU A 40 13.79 7.88 4.06
CA GLU A 40 14.25 8.28 5.39
C GLU A 40 14.52 7.04 6.23
N ARG A 41 15.79 6.65 6.41
CA ARG A 41 16.13 5.40 7.11
C ARG A 41 16.16 5.52 8.63
N HIS A 42 16.27 6.74 9.15
CA HIS A 42 16.51 7.02 10.57
C HIS A 42 15.43 7.90 11.20
N SER A 43 14.43 8.32 10.44
CA SER A 43 13.32 9.12 10.96
C SER A 43 12.37 8.24 11.78
N LEU A 44 12.02 8.70 12.99
CA LEU A 44 11.02 8.05 13.83
C LEU A 44 9.65 8.62 13.49
N ASP A 45 8.71 7.75 13.12
CA ASP A 45 7.34 8.16 12.77
C ASP A 45 6.29 7.21 13.37
N VAL A 46 5.02 7.63 13.36
CA VAL A 46 3.86 6.85 13.78
C VAL A 46 3.30 6.09 12.58
N PHE A 47 3.26 4.77 12.70
CA PHE A 47 2.73 3.86 11.70
C PHE A 47 1.44 3.20 12.16
N TYR A 48 0.51 3.10 11.22
CA TYR A 48 -0.69 2.29 11.29
C TYR A 48 -0.42 0.98 10.57
N SER A 49 -0.43 -0.12 11.32
CA SER A 49 -0.22 -1.47 10.80
C SER A 49 -1.57 -2.15 10.67
N PHE A 50 -1.95 -2.44 9.43
CA PHE A 50 -3.18 -3.11 9.08
C PHE A 50 -2.90 -4.59 8.93
N GLU A 51 -3.62 -5.41 9.66
CA GLU A 51 -3.52 -6.86 9.54
C GLU A 51 -4.84 -7.42 9.02
N THR A 52 -4.76 -8.23 7.98
CA THR A 52 -5.93 -8.86 7.34
C THR A 52 -6.37 -10.10 8.10
N VAL A 53 -7.59 -10.57 7.84
CA VAL A 53 -8.08 -11.84 8.40
C VAL A 53 -7.30 -13.07 7.94
N GLU A 54 -6.52 -12.97 6.85
CA GLU A 54 -5.65 -14.03 6.36
C GLU A 54 -4.19 -13.89 6.84
N GLY A 55 -3.88 -12.87 7.64
CA GLY A 55 -2.55 -12.66 8.24
C GLY A 55 -1.59 -11.82 7.39
N ASP A 56 -2.02 -11.32 6.22
CA ASP A 56 -1.25 -10.32 5.47
C ASP A 56 -1.21 -9.00 6.23
N SER A 57 -0.14 -8.23 6.06
CA SER A 57 -0.03 -6.93 6.73
C SER A 57 0.73 -5.89 5.94
N VAL A 58 0.34 -4.63 6.14
CA VAL A 58 1.05 -3.46 5.65
C VAL A 58 1.09 -2.38 6.72
N SER A 59 2.21 -1.67 6.82
CA SER A 59 2.39 -0.54 7.74
C SER A 59 2.59 0.74 6.96
N LEU A 60 1.79 1.76 7.25
CA LEU A 60 1.83 3.05 6.57
C LEU A 60 1.88 4.20 7.59
N THR A 61 2.46 5.33 7.23
CA THR A 61 2.37 6.56 8.04
C THR A 61 0.93 7.06 8.05
N GLY A 62 0.57 7.85 9.07
CA GLY A 62 -0.83 8.27 9.27
C GLY A 62 -1.44 9.11 8.13
N SER A 63 -0.62 9.84 7.38
CA SER A 63 -1.02 10.67 6.24
C SER A 63 -1.01 9.94 4.90
N HIS A 64 -0.45 8.72 4.84
CA HIS A 64 -0.36 7.92 3.62
C HIS A 64 -1.75 7.56 3.10
N ASN A 65 -1.99 7.73 1.80
CA ASN A 65 -3.26 7.34 1.19
C ASN A 65 -3.29 5.84 0.87
N ILE A 66 -4.36 5.17 1.24
CA ILE A 66 -4.58 3.74 0.94
C ILE A 66 -5.93 3.56 0.26
N VAL A 67 -5.96 2.63 -0.70
CA VAL A 67 -7.17 2.24 -1.42
C VAL A 67 -7.91 1.20 -0.58
N VAL A 68 -9.15 1.51 -0.22
CA VAL A 68 -10.00 0.61 0.56
C VAL A 68 -11.38 0.53 -0.04
N VAL A 69 -12.12 -0.52 0.34
CA VAL A 69 -13.54 -0.69 -0.01
C VAL A 69 -14.33 -0.76 1.29
N VAL A 70 -15.45 -0.05 1.38
CA VAL A 70 -16.37 -0.17 2.52
C VAL A 70 -17.09 -1.51 2.44
N ALA A 71 -17.25 -2.21 3.57
CA ALA A 71 -17.96 -3.49 3.58
C ALA A 71 -19.39 -3.35 3.02
N GLY A 72 -19.71 -4.17 2.01
CA GLY A 72 -21.00 -4.13 1.30
C GLY A 72 -21.01 -3.21 0.06
N GLU A 73 -19.95 -2.42 -0.15
CA GLU A 73 -19.77 -1.59 -1.33
C GLU A 73 -18.82 -2.28 -2.33
N THR A 74 -18.88 -1.83 -3.59
CA THR A 74 -18.02 -2.33 -4.68
C THR A 74 -17.03 -1.29 -5.17
N GLN A 75 -17.22 -0.03 -4.81
CA GLN A 75 -16.38 1.06 -5.26
C GLN A 75 -15.21 1.28 -4.30
N PRO A 76 -13.97 1.32 -4.80
CA PRO A 76 -12.83 1.71 -4.00
C PRO A 76 -12.87 3.21 -3.70
N ILE A 77 -12.41 3.57 -2.50
CA ILE A 77 -12.19 4.95 -2.06
C ILE A 77 -10.75 5.10 -1.55
N PHE A 78 -10.26 6.34 -1.58
CA PHE A 78 -8.98 6.69 -0.98
C PHE A 78 -9.21 7.26 0.41
N LEU A 79 -8.50 6.71 1.39
CA LEU A 79 -8.48 7.24 2.75
C LEU A 79 -7.04 7.39 3.22
N ARG A 80 -6.79 8.41 4.05
CA ARG A 80 -5.59 8.45 4.87
C ARG A 80 -5.57 7.23 5.78
N ALA A 81 -4.41 6.60 5.96
CA ALA A 81 -4.23 5.42 6.80
C ALA A 81 -4.79 5.63 8.22
N SER A 82 -4.61 6.82 8.79
CA SER A 82 -5.15 7.20 10.11
C SER A 82 -6.69 7.20 10.22
N LYS A 83 -7.41 7.14 9.09
CA LYS A 83 -8.89 7.13 9.03
C LYS A 83 -9.47 5.76 8.72
N VAL A 84 -8.63 4.78 8.39
CA VAL A 84 -9.08 3.40 8.14
C VAL A 84 -9.56 2.77 9.44
N THR A 85 -10.66 2.02 9.35
CA THR A 85 -11.30 1.30 10.46
C THR A 85 -11.61 -0.14 10.04
N LEU A 86 -11.97 -1.01 10.99
CA LEU A 86 -12.34 -2.42 10.73
C LEU A 86 -13.59 -2.60 9.84
N LYS A 87 -14.33 -1.52 9.54
CA LYS A 87 -15.44 -1.56 8.56
C LYS A 87 -14.96 -1.57 7.11
N HIS A 88 -13.68 -1.30 6.89
CA HIS A 88 -13.07 -1.26 5.56
C HIS A 88 -12.39 -2.58 5.22
N ARG A 89 -12.18 -2.77 3.92
CA ARG A 89 -11.49 -3.91 3.33
C ARG A 89 -10.30 -3.40 2.52
N LEU A 90 -9.17 -4.09 2.60
CA LEU A 90 -7.98 -3.76 1.80
C LEU A 90 -8.13 -4.34 0.39
N VAL A 91 -7.66 -3.61 -0.61
CA VAL A 91 -7.61 -4.09 -2.00
C VAL A 91 -6.34 -4.91 -2.19
N MET A 92 -6.50 -6.14 -2.67
CA MET A 92 -5.42 -7.06 -3.03
C MET A 92 -5.61 -7.53 -4.47
N PHE A 93 -4.66 -8.31 -5.00
CA PHE A 93 -4.76 -8.86 -6.34
C PHE A 93 -6.08 -9.62 -6.55
N ASN A 94 -6.94 -9.12 -7.46
CA ASN A 94 -8.25 -9.67 -7.83
C ASN A 94 -9.27 -9.88 -6.69
N ARG A 95 -9.07 -9.30 -5.51
CA ARG A 95 -10.01 -9.44 -4.38
C ARG A 95 -9.90 -8.30 -3.37
N THR A 96 -10.89 -8.22 -2.48
CA THR A 96 -10.78 -7.39 -1.26
C THR A 96 -10.80 -8.28 -0.04
N ILE A 97 -10.08 -7.88 1.01
CA ILE A 97 -9.95 -8.66 2.24
C ILE A 97 -10.30 -7.83 3.47
N GLY A 98 -10.98 -8.45 4.43
CA GLY A 98 -11.33 -7.80 5.69
C GLY A 98 -10.11 -7.59 6.58
N LEU A 99 -10.19 -6.57 7.43
CA LEU A 99 -9.20 -6.30 8.47
C LEU A 99 -9.52 -7.09 9.73
N ARG A 100 -8.48 -7.69 10.33
CA ARG A 100 -8.51 -8.32 11.65
C ARG A 100 -8.15 -7.33 12.75
N ASN A 101 -7.11 -6.53 12.51
CA ASN A 101 -6.56 -5.62 13.51
C ASN A 101 -5.94 -4.38 12.86
N ILE A 102 -5.91 -3.28 13.61
CA ILE A 102 -5.20 -2.04 13.25
C ILE A 102 -4.38 -1.62 14.47
N MET A 103 -3.06 -1.68 14.35
CA MET A 103 -2.14 -1.33 15.43
C MET A 103 -1.41 -0.03 15.14
N VAL A 104 -1.35 0.86 16.12
CA VAL A 104 -0.56 2.09 16.05
C VAL A 104 0.75 1.90 16.81
N SER A 105 1.87 2.15 16.15
CA SER A 105 3.20 2.00 16.75
C SER A 105 4.17 3.05 16.22
N ARG A 106 5.18 3.41 17.00
CA ARG A 106 6.30 4.22 16.49
C ARG A 106 7.35 3.30 15.88
N ARG A 107 7.77 3.58 14.65
CA ARG A 107 8.80 2.81 13.92
C ARG A 107 9.79 3.74 13.27
N ILE A 108 10.99 3.22 13.04
CA ILE A 108 12.05 3.94 12.36
C ILE A 108 12.02 3.59 10.88
N GLY A 109 11.98 4.63 10.07
CA GLY A 109 12.23 4.64 8.66
C GLY A 109 11.02 4.34 7.77
N PHE A 110 10.97 5.03 6.63
CA PHE A 110 9.95 4.85 5.60
C PHE A 110 10.52 5.10 4.20
N TYR A 111 9.82 4.55 3.22
CA TYR A 111 10.16 4.66 1.80
C TYR A 111 8.89 5.00 1.02
N SER A 112 9.01 5.92 0.06
CA SER A 112 7.92 6.34 -0.82
C SER A 112 8.39 6.22 -2.27
N PRO A 113 8.32 5.00 -2.86
CA PRO A 113 8.58 4.79 -4.26
C PRO A 113 7.42 5.33 -5.11
N LEU A 114 7.75 5.96 -6.23
CA LEU A 114 6.81 6.48 -7.22
C LEU A 114 6.76 5.54 -8.44
N THR A 115 5.55 5.32 -8.93
CA THR A 115 5.21 4.49 -10.10
C THR A 115 4.35 5.31 -11.07
N LEU A 116 4.12 4.84 -12.30
CA LEU A 116 3.36 5.63 -13.29
C LEU A 116 1.89 5.73 -12.91
N THR A 117 1.31 4.65 -12.39
CA THR A 117 -0.10 4.61 -11.97
C THR A 117 -0.35 5.30 -10.63
N GLY A 118 0.70 5.57 -9.85
CA GLY A 118 0.56 6.14 -8.51
C GLY A 118 0.15 5.11 -7.44
N TYR A 119 0.25 3.81 -7.74
CA TYR A 119 0.00 2.73 -6.79
C TYR A 119 1.16 1.75 -6.73
N LEU A 120 1.20 0.99 -5.63
CA LEU A 120 2.14 -0.09 -5.43
C LEU A 120 1.49 -1.21 -4.62
N LEU A 121 1.75 -2.46 -4.99
CA LEU A 121 1.44 -3.61 -4.16
C LEU A 121 2.55 -3.83 -3.12
N VAL A 122 2.26 -3.51 -1.86
CA VAL A 122 3.14 -3.76 -0.72
C VAL A 122 2.58 -4.94 0.07
N ASN A 123 3.36 -6.03 0.17
CA ASN A 123 2.91 -7.28 0.80
C ASN A 123 1.57 -7.79 0.23
N GLY A 124 1.34 -7.61 -1.07
CA GLY A 124 0.10 -8.03 -1.74
C GLY A 124 -1.09 -7.10 -1.53
N ILE A 125 -0.91 -6.00 -0.81
CA ILE A 125 -1.94 -4.99 -0.52
C ILE A 125 -1.67 -3.74 -1.37
N SER A 126 -2.70 -3.22 -2.03
CA SER A 126 -2.59 -2.00 -2.83
C SER A 126 -2.53 -0.76 -1.95
N THR A 127 -1.51 0.07 -2.16
CA THR A 127 -1.29 1.33 -1.47
C THR A 127 -1.05 2.43 -2.49
N SER A 128 -1.46 3.67 -2.21
CA SER A 128 -1.00 4.81 -3.00
C SER A 128 0.50 5.00 -2.82
N VAL A 129 1.16 5.67 -3.76
CA VAL A 129 2.55 6.14 -3.59
C VAL A 129 2.65 7.47 -2.84
N TYR A 130 1.53 8.16 -2.65
CA TYR A 130 1.49 9.51 -2.06
C TYR A 130 1.17 9.51 -0.56
N ALA A 131 1.91 10.34 0.17
CA ALA A 131 1.67 10.73 1.56
C ALA A 131 1.92 12.25 1.70
N ASP A 132 1.09 12.92 2.49
CA ASP A 132 1.23 14.37 2.80
C ASP A 132 2.00 14.62 4.11
#